data_AF-A0A948U948-F1
#
_entry.id   AF-A0A948U948-F1
#
_cell.length_a   1.000
_cell.length_b   1.000
_cell.length_c   1.000
_cell.angle_alpha   90.00
_cell.angle_beta   90.00
_cell.angle_gamma   90.00
#
_symmetry.space_group_name_H-M   'P 1'
#
loop_
_entity.id
_entity.type
_entity.pdbx_description
1 polymer ?
#
loop_
_entity_poly.entity_id
_entity_poly.type
_entity_poly.pdbx_seq_one_letter_code
_entity_poly.pdbx_strand_id
1 'polypeptide(L)' 'MKRYEIIDHTADIGLRAYGKDLKQLFTNAAYGMFDILADLKKVRAKERLA' A
#
# COMPACT_ATOMS: atom_id res chain seq x y z
N MET A 1 -7.21 12.74 2.25
CA MET A 1 -6.13 12.21 3.11
C MET A 1 -5.15 11.43 2.24
N LYS A 2 -3.85 11.62 2.44
CA LYS A 2 -2.79 10.83 1.81
C LYS A 2 -2.89 9.38 2.29
N ARG A 3 -2.72 8.39 1.39
CA ARG A 3 -2.78 6.96 1.77
C ARG A 3 -1.45 6.48 2.36
N TYR A 4 -0.35 6.85 1.72
CA TYR A 4 1.00 6.53 2.16
C TYR A 4 2.02 7.52 1.59
N GLU A 5 3.25 7.44 2.07
CA GLU A 5 4.43 8.05 1.47
C GLU A 5 5.62 7.10 1.50
N ILE A 6 6.47 7.22 0.48
CA ILE A 6 7.77 6.56 0.48
C ILE A 6 8.73 7.41 1.30
N ILE A 7 9.48 6.77 2.18
CA ILE A 7 10.56 7.38 2.95
C ILE A 7 11.89 6.76 2.52
N ASP A 8 12.94 7.58 2.57
CA ASP A 8 14.28 7.14 2.19
C ASP A 8 14.82 6.14 3.21
N HIS A 9 15.36 5.03 2.72
CA HIS A 9 16.00 4.00 3.51
C HIS A 9 17.13 3.38 2.69
N THR A 10 18.30 3.23 3.30
CA THR A 10 19.58 3.02 2.58
C THR A 10 19.66 1.75 1.75
N ALA A 11 18.83 0.73 2.03
CA ALA A 11 18.82 -0.53 1.30
C ALA A 11 17.45 -0.94 0.75
N ASP A 12 16.37 -0.34 1.28
CA ASP A 12 15.01 -0.79 1.03
C ASP A 12 14.11 0.41 0.74
N ILE A 13 12.87 0.14 0.34
CA ILE A 13 11.86 1.19 0.24
C ILE A 13 11.10 1.23 1.58
N GLY A 14 11.23 2.32 2.32
CA GLY A 14 10.42 2.56 3.50
C GLY A 14 9.02 3.05 3.12
N LEU A 15 7.98 2.52 3.77
CA LEU A 15 6.59 2.90 3.54
C LEU A 15 5.96 3.44 4.83
N ARG A 16 5.53 4.70 4.83
CA ARG A 16 4.71 5.27 5.91
C ARG A 16 3.26 5.37 5.43
N ALA A 17 2.39 4.54 6.01
CA ALA A 17 0.96 4.52 5.71
C ALA A 17 0.14 5.29 6.75
N TYR A 18 -1.05 5.74 6.37
CA TYR A 18 -1.97 6.47 7.24
C TYR A 18 -3.37 5.85 7.22
N GLY A 19 -4.11 5.97 8.33
CA GLY A 19 -5.50 5.55 8.41
C GLY A 19 -6.19 6.21 9.61
N LYS A 20 -7.50 6.44 9.51
CA LYS A 20 -8.35 6.95 10.59
C LYS A 20 -8.59 5.92 11.70
N ASP A 21 -8.40 4.65 11.36
CA ASP A 21 -8.54 3.48 12.23
C ASP A 21 -7.53 2.40 11.79
N LEU A 22 -7.37 1.37 12.61
CA LEU A 22 -6.38 0.31 12.38
C LEU A 22 -6.65 -0.43 11.06
N LYS A 23 -7.92 -0.70 10.74
CA LYS A 23 -8.31 -1.39 9.51
C LYS A 23 -7.88 -0.59 8.28
N GLN A 24 -8.13 0.72 8.28
CA GLN A 24 -7.73 1.60 7.18
C GLN A 24 -6.22 1.72 7.09
N LEU A 25 -5.51 1.79 8.22
CA LEU A 25 -4.04 1.85 8.24
C LEU A 25 -3.43 0.63 7.55
N PHE A 26 -3.85 -0.59 7.92
CA PHE A 26 -3.36 -1.82 7.29
C PHE A 26 -3.75 -1.93 5.81
N THR A 27 -4.97 -1.51 5.45
CA THR A 27 -5.41 -1.49 4.05
C THR A 27 -4.52 -0.57 3.21
N ASN A 28 -4.22 0.63 3.72
CA ASN A 28 -3.38 1.59 3.01
C ASN A 28 -1.90 1.17 2.97
N ALA A 29 -1.40 0.47 4.00
CA ALA A 29 -0.07 -0.12 3.99
C ALA A 29 0.07 -1.21 2.90
N ALA A 30 -0.90 -2.13 2.83
CA ALA A 30 -0.93 -3.14 1.77
C ALA A 30 -1.02 -2.49 0.39
N TYR A 31 -1.88 -1.47 0.24
CA TYR A 31 -1.98 -0.71 -1.01
C TYR A 31 -0.62 -0.13 -1.43
N GLY A 32 0.07 0.57 -0.53
CA GLY A 32 1.36 1.19 -0.84
C GLY A 32 2.44 0.17 -1.21
N MET A 33 2.47 -0.99 -0.53
CA MET A 33 3.36 -2.09 -0.87
C MET A 33 3.10 -2.61 -2.30
N PHE A 34 1.84 -2.86 -2.68
CA PHE A 34 1.55 -3.34 -4.03
C PHE A 34 1.76 -2.29 -5.13
N ASP A 35 1.57 -1.00 -4.82
CA ASP A 35 1.83 0.10 -5.75
C ASP A 35 3.33 0.27 -6.04
N ILE A 36 4.20 -0.11 -5.10
CA ILE A 36 5.66 -0.21 -5.31
C ILE A 36 5.99 -1.38 -6.25
N LEU A 37 5.29 -2.50 -6.11
CA LEU A 37 5.57 -3.73 -6.87
C LEU A 37 5.04 -3.69 -8.31
N ALA A 38 3.91 -3.04 -8.56
CA ALA A 38 3.25 -3.07 -9.86
C ALA A 38 2.37 -1.84 -10.12
N ASP A 39 2.16 -1.53 -11.40
CA ASP A 39 1.13 -0.58 -11.82
C ASP A 39 -0.27 -1.15 -11.53
N LEU A 40 -0.84 -0.73 -10.40
CA LEU A 40 -2.14 -1.19 -9.94
C LEU A 40 -3.28 -0.89 -10.92
N LYS A 41 -3.13 0.09 -11.83
CA LYS A 41 -4.14 0.36 -12.87
C LYS A 41 -4.28 -0.77 -13.88
N LYS A 42 -3.24 -1.61 -14.01
CA LYS A 42 -3.22 -2.79 -14.89
C LYS A 42 -3.62 -4.08 -14.18
N VAL A 43 -3.71 -4.07 -12.84
CA VAL A 43 -4.11 -5.23 -12.05
C VAL A 43 -5.64 -5.39 -12.07
N ARG A 44 -6.13 -6.62 -12.14
CA ARG A 44 -7.56 -6.97 -12.14
C ARG A 44 -7.82 -8.06 -11.12
N ALA A 45 -8.83 -7.88 -10.28
CA ALA A 45 -9.28 -8.93 -9.37
C ALA A 45 -9.92 -10.06 -10.19
N LYS A 46 -9.33 -11.26 -10.13
CA LYS A 46 -9.89 -12.47 -10.73
C LYS A 46 -10.62 -13.34 -9.72
N GLU A 47 -10.13 -13.34 -8.49
CA GLU A 47 -10.65 -14.16 -7.40
C GLU A 47 -10.72 -13.32 -6.12
N ARG A 48 -11.68 -13.66 -5.26
CA ARG A 48 -11.82 -13.07 -3.93
C ARG A 48 -12.01 -14.21 -2.95
N LEU A 49 -11.03 -14.40 -2.06
CA LEU A 49 -11.14 -15.36 -0.97
C LEU A 49 -12.15 -14.80 0.04
N ALA A 50 -13.07 -15.67 0.46
CA ALA A 50 -14.07 -15.40 1.49
C ALA A 50 -13.49 -15.64 2.89
#